data_AF-A0A9C9G800-F1
#
_entry.id   AF-A0A9C9G800-F1
#
_cell.length_a   1.000
_cell.length_b   1.000
_cell.length_c   1.000
_cell.angle_alpha   90.00
_cell.angle_beta   90.00
_cell.angle_gamma   90.00
#
_symmetry.space_group_name_H-M   'P 1'
#
loop_
_entity.id
_entity.type
_entity.pdbx_description
1 polymer ?
#
loop_
_entity_poly.entity_id
_entity_poly.type
_entity_poly.pdbx_seq_one_letter_code
_entity_poly.pdbx_strand_id
1 'polypeptide(L)'
;MPQISISDQNYRQLQALARPFEDTVDDVLQRLLENISEDSSPPQHQVASRARASSDLMTTYGPIPDGLKLRAKYKGILFTAELESGAVVFDNQRHPSLSSAAIAVLHSTGSTRPTENGWRFWQYFDPEKNNWFSAVKLKQSKVVERLRGLSGATYTS
;
A
#
# COMPACT_ATOMS: atom_id res chain seq x y z
N MET A 1 4.62 14.21 29.51
CA MET A 1 4.16 14.41 28.12
C MET A 1 5.16 13.73 27.19
N PRO A 2 4.73 12.86 26.28
CA PRO A 2 5.64 12.28 25.28
C PRO A 2 6.17 13.39 24.36
N GLN A 3 7.44 13.29 23.97
CA GLN A 3 8.07 14.24 23.05
C GLN A 3 8.26 13.57 21.68
N ILE A 4 7.83 14.25 20.62
CA ILE A 4 7.93 13.79 19.23
C ILE A 4 8.81 14.78 18.47
N SER A 5 9.80 14.26 17.73
CA SER A 5 10.65 15.07 16.85
C SER A 5 10.19 14.95 15.42
N ILE A 6 9.93 16.09 14.77
CA ILE A 6 9.56 16.19 13.36
C ILE A 6 10.51 17.13 12.63
N SER A 7 10.56 17.05 11.30
CA SER A 7 11.35 17.99 10.50
C SER A 7 10.75 19.40 10.53
N ASP A 8 11.60 20.42 10.39
CA ASP A 8 11.15 21.82 10.30
C ASP A 8 10.11 22.04 9.20
N GLN A 9 10.26 21.33 8.08
CA GLN A 9 9.32 21.41 6.96
C GLN A 9 7.92 20.92 7.37
N ASN A 10 7.84 19.75 8.02
CA ASN A 10 6.56 19.20 8.46
C ASN A 10 5.93 20.07 9.56
N TYR A 11 6.76 20.62 10.46
CA TYR A 11 6.28 21.56 11.48
C TYR A 11 5.64 22.81 10.86
N ARG A 12 6.29 23.42 9.86
CA ARG A 12 5.73 24.58 9.14
C ARG A 12 4.43 24.23 8.41
N GLN A 13 4.34 23.04 7.84
CA GLN A 13 3.10 22.57 7.19
C GLN A 13 1.97 22.43 8.20
N LEU A 14 2.23 21.86 9.39
CA LEU A 14 1.23 21.77 10.46
C LEU A 14 0.79 23.16 10.92
N GLN A 15 1.73 24.10 11.09
CA GLN A 15 1.39 25.49 11.44
C GLN A 15 0.55 26.19 10.38
N ALA A 16 0.82 25.94 9.09
CA ALA A 16 0.04 26.54 8.00
C ALA A 16 -1.41 26.04 7.95
N LEU A 17 -1.68 24.85 8.51
CA LEU A 17 -3.02 24.27 8.62
C LEU A 17 -3.76 24.71 9.88
N ALA A 18 -3.09 25.36 10.84
CA ALA A 18 -3.69 25.83 12.07
C ALA A 18 -4.60 27.04 11.81
N ARG A 19 -5.78 27.05 12.43
CA ARG A 19 -6.58 28.28 12.53
C ARG A 19 -5.92 29.22 13.54
N PRO A 20 -5.56 30.46 13.15
CA PRO A 20 -4.90 31.41 14.05
C PRO A 20 -5.72 31.62 15.33
N PHE A 21 -5.04 31.55 16.48
CA PHE A 21 -5.60 31.77 17.82
C PHE A 21 -6.68 30.78 18.29
N GLU A 22 -6.98 29.75 17.49
CA GLU A 22 -7.97 28.72 17.83
C GLU A 22 -7.32 27.35 17.99
N ASP A 23 -6.48 26.92 17.04
CA ASP A 23 -5.95 25.56 17.02
C ASP A 23 -4.58 25.49 17.74
N THR A 24 -4.41 24.52 18.64
CA THR A 24 -3.08 24.06 19.06
C THR A 24 -2.51 23.08 18.03
N VAL A 25 -1.21 22.77 18.14
CA VAL A 25 -0.58 21.75 17.26
C VAL A 25 -1.28 20.39 17.42
N ASP A 26 -1.70 20.04 18.63
CA ASP A 26 -2.41 18.79 18.90
C ASP A 26 -3.81 18.78 18.26
N ASP A 27 -4.53 19.91 18.27
CA ASP A 27 -5.84 20.03 17.60
C ASP A 27 -5.72 19.87 16.07
N VAL A 28 -4.67 20.44 15.49
CA VAL A 28 -4.37 20.25 14.05
C VAL A 28 -4.06 18.79 13.75
N LEU A 29 -3.26 18.13 14.59
CA LEU A 29 -2.93 16.72 14.42
C LEU A 29 -4.17 15.83 14.55
N GLN A 30 -5.03 16.08 15.54
CA GLN A 30 -6.27 15.34 15.74
C GLN A 30 -7.19 15.48 14.54
N ARG A 31 -7.41 16.69 14.04
CA ARG A 31 -8.23 16.93 12.84
C ARG A 31 -7.68 16.21 11.62
N LEU A 32 -6.36 16.18 11.43
CA LEU A 32 -5.74 15.46 10.33
C LEU A 32 -5.96 13.94 10.46
N LEU A 33 -5.81 13.40 11.67
CA LEU A 33 -6.02 11.98 11.93
C LEU A 33 -7.50 11.57 11.75
N GLU A 34 -8.44 12.42 12.14
CA GLU A 34 -9.88 12.20 11.96
C GLU A 34 -10.24 12.17 10.46
N ASN A 35 -9.75 13.13 9.66
CA ASN A 35 -9.98 13.15 8.22
C ASN A 35 -9.38 11.93 7.49
N ILE A 36 -8.23 11.41 7.94
CA ILE A 36 -7.64 10.18 7.38
C ILE A 36 -8.45 8.94 7.81
N SER A 37 -9.15 9.02 8.94
CA SER A 37 -9.98 7.92 9.48
C SER A 37 -11.36 7.86 8.84
N GLU A 38 -11.94 8.98 8.40
CA GLU A 38 -13.22 8.99 7.69
C GLU A 38 -13.13 8.38 6.29
N ASP A 39 -11.99 8.53 5.59
CA ASP A 39 -11.67 7.77 4.37
C ASP A 39 -11.38 6.28 4.62
N SER A 40 -11.33 5.85 5.89
CA SER A 40 -11.11 4.46 6.30
C SER A 40 -12.39 3.70 6.69
N SER A 41 -13.58 4.30 6.50
CA SER A 41 -14.83 3.54 6.60
C SER A 41 -14.91 2.53 5.43
N PRO A 42 -15.09 1.22 5.69
CA PRO A 42 -15.22 0.24 4.62
C PRO A 42 -16.47 0.59 3.79
N PRO A 43 -16.37 0.78 2.47
CA PRO A 43 -17.56 0.88 1.64
C PRO A 43 -18.24 -0.49 1.61
N GLN A 44 -19.18 -0.68 2.51
CA GLN A 44 -20.16 -1.75 2.42
C GLN A 44 -21.15 -1.36 1.33
N HIS A 45 -20.86 -1.73 0.07
CA HIS A 45 -21.91 -1.93 -0.93
C HIS A 45 -21.50 -2.88 -2.05
N GLN A 46 -22.13 -4.06 -1.97
CA GLN A 46 -22.86 -4.74 -3.03
C GLN A 46 -22.07 -5.44 -4.15
N VAL A 47 -22.29 -6.75 -4.14
CA VAL A 47 -22.22 -7.67 -5.27
C VAL A 47 -22.74 -7.05 -6.57
N ALA A 48 -21.85 -6.86 -7.53
CA ALA A 48 -22.20 -6.84 -8.94
C ALA A 48 -21.05 -7.44 -9.75
N SER A 49 -21.21 -8.72 -10.06
CA SER A 49 -20.41 -9.44 -11.03
C SER A 49 -20.66 -8.88 -12.44
N ARG A 50 -19.76 -8.04 -12.97
CA ARG A 50 -19.31 -8.12 -14.38
C ARG A 50 -18.25 -7.09 -14.75
N ALA A 51 -17.38 -7.57 -15.64
CA ALA A 51 -16.36 -6.89 -16.44
C ALA A 51 -15.02 -6.63 -15.74
N ARG A 52 -13.99 -7.34 -16.24
CA ARG A 52 -12.57 -7.09 -16.03
C ARG A 52 -12.24 -5.65 -16.45
N ALA A 53 -12.41 -4.69 -15.56
CA ALA A 53 -11.62 -3.49 -15.60
C ALA A 53 -10.33 -3.83 -14.84
N SER A 54 -9.24 -4.00 -15.57
CA SER A 54 -7.89 -4.12 -15.01
C SER A 54 -7.57 -2.80 -14.28
N SER A 55 -8.01 -2.69 -13.04
CA SER A 55 -7.58 -1.62 -12.15
C SER A 55 -6.19 -1.99 -11.67
N ASP A 56 -5.18 -1.42 -12.30
CA ASP A 56 -3.82 -1.49 -11.76
C ASP A 56 -3.78 -0.86 -10.36
N LEU A 57 -2.84 -1.30 -9.52
CA LEU A 57 -2.61 -0.64 -8.24
C LEU A 57 -1.93 0.71 -8.49
N MET A 58 -2.65 1.80 -8.23
CA MET A 58 -2.10 3.16 -8.38
C MET A 58 -1.11 3.46 -7.26
N THR A 59 0.11 3.85 -7.60
CA THR A 59 1.11 4.30 -6.64
C THR A 59 1.70 5.63 -7.07
N THR A 60 2.39 6.32 -6.15
CA THR A 60 3.14 7.55 -6.45
C THR A 60 4.19 7.36 -7.55
N TYR A 61 4.67 6.14 -7.76
CA TYR A 61 5.66 5.79 -8.79
C TYR A 61 5.03 5.26 -10.08
N GLY A 62 3.70 5.26 -10.16
CA GLY A 62 2.94 4.78 -11.30
C GLY A 62 2.13 3.51 -11.02
N PRO A 63 1.38 3.05 -12.04
CA PRO A 63 0.46 1.92 -11.93
C PRO A 63 1.17 0.56 -11.95
N ILE A 64 1.02 -0.25 -10.90
CA ILE A 64 1.54 -1.63 -10.87
C ILE A 64 0.48 -2.56 -11.45
N PRO A 65 0.85 -3.45 -12.42
CA PRO A 65 -0.10 -4.32 -13.08
C PRO A 65 -0.77 -5.30 -12.13
N ASP A 66 -2.03 -5.61 -12.42
CA ASP A 66 -2.80 -6.63 -11.73
C ASP A 66 -2.25 -8.05 -11.98
N GLY A 67 -2.58 -8.99 -11.08
CA GLY A 67 -2.11 -10.38 -11.12
C GLY A 67 -0.66 -10.56 -10.68
N LEU A 68 -0.03 -9.51 -10.12
CA LEU A 68 1.34 -9.58 -9.64
C LEU A 68 1.39 -10.31 -8.29
N LYS A 69 2.11 -11.43 -8.25
CA LYS A 69 2.34 -12.18 -7.01
C LYS A 69 3.38 -11.50 -6.14
N LEU A 70 3.04 -11.33 -4.87
CA LEU A 70 3.91 -10.76 -3.84
C LEU A 70 4.24 -11.81 -2.77
N ARG A 71 5.43 -11.66 -2.18
CA ARG A 71 5.81 -12.41 -0.98
C ARG A 71 6.70 -11.59 -0.06
N ALA A 72 6.68 -11.93 1.22
CA ALA A 72 7.60 -11.38 2.21
C ALA A 72 7.96 -12.44 3.25
N LYS A 73 9.18 -12.36 3.79
CA LYS A 73 9.60 -13.20 4.91
C LYS A 73 9.72 -12.34 6.16
N TYR A 74 8.94 -12.65 7.18
CA TYR A 74 8.97 -11.93 8.45
C TYR A 74 8.99 -12.94 9.61
N LYS A 75 9.93 -12.75 10.56
CA LYS A 75 10.17 -13.68 11.67
C LYS A 75 10.28 -15.16 11.26
N GLY A 76 10.89 -15.43 10.10
CA GLY A 76 11.05 -16.79 9.57
C GLY A 76 9.86 -17.33 8.80
N ILE A 77 8.68 -16.71 8.90
CA ILE A 77 7.44 -17.11 8.22
C ILE A 77 7.37 -16.43 6.85
N LEU A 78 6.95 -17.20 5.84
CA LEU A 78 6.70 -16.70 4.50
C LEU A 78 5.24 -16.32 4.35
N PHE A 79 5.00 -15.08 3.92
CA PHE A 79 3.68 -14.54 3.62
C PHE A 79 3.57 -14.29 2.12
N THR A 80 2.40 -14.57 1.56
CA THR A 80 2.10 -14.37 0.15
C THR A 80 0.88 -13.48 0.00
N ALA A 81 0.90 -12.62 -1.00
CA ALA A 81 -0.19 -11.74 -1.37
C ALA A 81 -0.27 -11.63 -2.90
N GLU A 82 -1.37 -11.13 -3.42
CA GLU A 82 -1.56 -10.93 -4.86
C GLU A 82 -2.14 -9.55 -5.12
N LEU A 83 -1.79 -8.93 -6.24
CA LEU A 83 -2.49 -7.75 -6.70
C LEU A 83 -3.75 -8.18 -7.43
N GLU A 84 -4.90 -7.75 -6.94
CA GLU A 84 -6.20 -7.98 -7.58
C GLU A 84 -7.07 -6.71 -7.58
N SER A 85 -7.48 -6.30 -8.77
CA SER A 85 -8.38 -5.16 -9.00
C SER A 85 -7.93 -3.90 -8.25
N GLY A 86 -6.63 -3.61 -8.29
CA GLY A 86 -6.04 -2.37 -7.79
C GLY A 86 -5.78 -2.37 -6.28
N ALA A 87 -5.82 -3.54 -5.64
CA ALA A 87 -5.51 -3.71 -4.24
C ALA A 87 -4.56 -4.90 -4.05
N VAL A 88 -3.77 -4.86 -2.97
CA VAL A 88 -3.02 -6.01 -2.50
C VAL A 88 -3.94 -6.87 -1.65
N VAL A 89 -4.18 -8.11 -2.06
CA VAL A 89 -4.99 -9.08 -1.35
C VAL A 89 -4.08 -9.96 -0.49
N PHE A 90 -4.28 -9.90 0.82
CA PHE A 90 -3.59 -10.73 1.82
C PHE A 90 -4.63 -11.26 2.80
N ASP A 91 -4.64 -12.57 3.07
CA ASP A 91 -5.58 -13.20 3.99
C ASP A 91 -7.06 -12.83 3.73
N ASN A 92 -7.45 -12.83 2.44
CA ASN A 92 -8.76 -12.38 1.95
C ASN A 92 -9.13 -10.92 2.26
N GLN A 93 -8.20 -10.12 2.77
CA GLN A 93 -8.39 -8.69 3.00
C GLN A 93 -7.75 -7.88 1.86
N ARG A 94 -8.46 -6.85 1.43
CA ARG A 94 -8.00 -5.95 0.36
C ARG A 94 -7.31 -4.74 0.99
N HIS A 95 -6.10 -4.47 0.55
CA HIS A 95 -5.29 -3.36 1.02
C HIS A 95 -4.99 -2.39 -0.12
N PRO A 96 -5.26 -1.07 0.04
CA PRO A 96 -5.09 -0.09 -1.03
C PRO A 96 -3.61 0.23 -1.34
N SER A 97 -2.67 -0.31 -0.55
CA SER A 97 -1.24 -0.08 -0.75
C SER A 97 -0.38 -1.24 -0.25
N LEU A 98 0.86 -1.29 -0.75
CA LEU A 98 1.89 -2.22 -0.27
C LEU A 98 2.18 -2.06 1.22
N SER A 99 2.17 -0.83 1.73
CA SER A 99 2.43 -0.56 3.16
C SER A 99 1.29 -1.04 4.04
N SER A 100 0.03 -0.79 3.67
CA SER A 100 -1.12 -1.32 4.41
C SER A 100 -1.14 -2.85 4.45
N ALA A 101 -0.79 -3.52 3.35
CA ALA A 101 -0.68 -4.97 3.33
C ALA A 101 0.48 -5.48 4.21
N ALA A 102 1.62 -4.78 4.23
CA ALA A 102 2.74 -5.14 5.09
C ALA A 102 2.37 -5.01 6.58
N ILE A 103 1.66 -3.94 6.94
CA ILE A 103 1.14 -3.75 8.31
C ILE A 103 0.21 -4.90 8.71
N ALA A 104 -0.70 -5.32 7.82
CA ALA A 104 -1.59 -6.44 8.07
C ALA A 104 -0.83 -7.75 8.34
N VAL A 105 0.24 -8.02 7.57
CA VAL A 105 1.14 -9.15 7.85
C VAL A 105 1.80 -9.01 9.23
N LEU A 106 2.28 -7.82 9.58
CA LEU A 106 2.89 -7.59 10.89
C LEU A 106 1.88 -7.85 12.02
N HIS A 107 0.65 -7.34 11.88
CA HIS A 107 -0.42 -7.52 12.86
C HIS A 107 -0.83 -8.99 13.01
N SER A 108 -0.84 -9.77 11.92
CA SER A 108 -1.12 -11.21 12.00
C SER A 108 -0.06 -12.00 12.80
N THR A 109 1.14 -11.43 12.98
CA THR A 109 2.20 -12.00 13.84
C THR A 109 2.25 -11.42 15.26
N GLY A 110 1.22 -10.67 15.67
CA GLY A 110 1.12 -10.03 16.98
C GLY A 110 1.98 -8.77 17.15
N SER A 111 2.50 -8.20 16.05
CA SER A 111 3.18 -6.90 16.09
C SER A 111 2.15 -5.77 16.16
N THR A 112 2.40 -4.75 16.99
CA THR A 112 1.54 -3.55 17.09
C THR A 112 2.08 -2.36 16.31
N ARG A 113 3.05 -2.58 15.43
CA ARG A 113 3.66 -1.49 14.65
C ARG A 113 2.60 -0.85 13.74
N PRO A 114 2.43 0.48 13.82
CA PRO A 114 1.43 1.18 13.00
C PRO A 114 1.93 1.49 11.59
N THR A 115 3.23 1.34 11.33
CA THR A 115 3.86 1.68 10.04
C THR A 115 4.87 0.62 9.61
N GLU A 116 4.95 0.38 8.30
CA GLU A 116 5.96 -0.48 7.69
C GLU A 116 6.25 -0.01 6.25
N ASN A 117 7.48 -0.20 5.78
CA ASN A 117 7.87 0.18 4.42
C ASN A 117 7.53 -0.95 3.43
N GLY A 118 6.31 -0.89 2.87
CA GLY A 118 5.82 -1.91 1.94
C GLY A 118 6.76 -2.22 0.77
N TRP A 119 7.47 -1.22 0.22
CA TRP A 119 8.39 -1.43 -0.90
C TRP A 119 9.60 -2.29 -0.54
N ARG A 120 10.11 -2.17 0.68
CA ARG A 120 11.25 -2.97 1.18
C ARG A 120 10.79 -4.32 1.72
N PHE A 121 9.56 -4.36 2.24
CA PHE A 121 8.96 -5.55 2.81
C PHE A 121 8.65 -6.61 1.74
N TRP A 122 8.05 -6.18 0.63
CA TRP A 122 7.59 -7.08 -0.41
C TRP A 122 8.65 -7.40 -1.47
N GLN A 123 8.60 -8.64 -1.94
CA GLN A 123 9.18 -9.08 -3.20
C GLN A 123 8.04 -9.39 -4.18
N TYR A 124 8.26 -9.16 -5.47
CA TYR A 124 7.35 -9.56 -6.54
C TYR A 124 7.95 -10.70 -7.36
N PHE A 125 7.10 -11.53 -7.94
CA PHE A 125 7.50 -12.58 -8.87
C PHE A 125 7.58 -12.03 -10.30
N ASP A 126 8.71 -12.24 -10.96
CA ASP A 126 8.89 -11.94 -12.38
C ASP A 126 8.80 -13.25 -13.19
N PRO A 127 7.73 -13.46 -13.99
CA PRO A 127 7.50 -14.71 -14.68
C PRO A 127 8.53 -14.99 -15.79
N GLU A 128 9.10 -13.97 -16.44
CA GLU A 128 10.14 -14.17 -17.47
C GLU A 128 11.43 -14.69 -16.87
N LYS A 129 11.80 -14.14 -15.71
CA LYS A 129 13.05 -14.50 -15.02
C LYS A 129 12.87 -15.65 -14.05
N ASN A 130 11.64 -16.13 -13.88
CA ASN A 130 11.24 -17.16 -12.92
C ASN A 130 11.86 -16.94 -11.53
N ASN A 131 11.88 -15.69 -11.06
CA ASN A 131 12.56 -15.33 -9.82
C ASN A 131 11.85 -14.18 -9.10
N TRP A 132 12.14 -14.07 -7.81
CA TRP A 132 11.59 -13.04 -6.93
C TRP A 132 12.54 -11.86 -6.81
N PHE A 133 12.00 -10.66 -6.99
CA PHE A 133 12.75 -9.42 -6.93
C PHE A 133 12.15 -8.48 -5.90
N SER A 134 12.97 -7.62 -5.31
CA SER A 134 12.46 -6.58 -4.40
C SER A 134 11.46 -5.66 -5.10
N ALA A 135 10.34 -5.36 -4.43
CA ALA A 135 9.33 -4.43 -4.92
C ALA A 135 9.88 -3.01 -5.13
N VAL A 136 11.02 -2.64 -4.53
CA VAL A 136 11.72 -1.38 -4.84
C VAL A 136 12.01 -1.23 -6.34
N LYS A 137 12.24 -2.34 -7.06
CA LYS A 137 12.47 -2.29 -8.52
C LYS A 137 11.23 -1.86 -9.32
N LEU A 138 10.02 -2.00 -8.77
CA LEU A 138 8.78 -1.54 -9.38
C LEU A 138 8.66 -0.02 -9.42
N LYS A 139 9.52 0.72 -8.70
CA LYS A 139 9.62 2.18 -8.82
C LYS A 139 10.21 2.63 -10.16
N GLN A 140 10.77 1.70 -10.94
CA GLN A 140 11.35 1.97 -12.24
C GLN A 140 10.29 1.72 -13.33
N SER A 141 9.89 2.76 -14.05
CA SER A 141 8.83 2.68 -15.08
C SER A 141 9.10 1.58 -16.12
N LYS A 142 10.37 1.40 -16.55
CA LYS A 142 10.76 0.33 -17.49
C LYS A 142 10.45 -1.09 -16.98
N VAL A 143 10.55 -1.33 -15.68
CA VAL A 143 10.22 -2.63 -15.08
C VAL A 143 8.71 -2.85 -15.11
N VAL A 144 7.94 -1.83 -14.76
CA VAL A 144 6.47 -1.87 -14.74
C VAL A 144 5.90 -2.05 -16.13
N GLU A 145 6.39 -1.31 -17.13
CA GLU A 145 6.01 -1.44 -18.54
C GLU A 145 6.25 -2.87 -19.06
N ARG A 146 7.41 -3.45 -18.71
CA ARG A 146 7.71 -4.84 -19.08
C ARG A 146 6.71 -5.81 -18.46
N LEU A 147 6.44 -5.70 -17.16
CA LEU A 147 5.51 -6.58 -16.46
C LEU A 147 4.08 -6.45 -16.98
N ARG A 148 3.68 -5.25 -17.40
CA ARG A 148 2.39 -4.99 -18.06
C ARG A 148 2.27 -5.69 -19.41
N GLY A 149 3.33 -5.67 -20.21
CA GLY A 149 3.37 -6.39 -21.50
C GLY A 149 3.20 -7.91 -21.35
N LEU A 150 3.55 -8.47 -20.20
CA LEU A 150 3.43 -9.90 -19.90
C LEU A 150 2.05 -10.29 -19.37
N SER A 151 1.41 -9.42 -18.59
CA SER A 151 0.07 -9.65 -18.04
C SER A 151 -1.02 -9.69 -19.13
N GLY A 152 -0.80 -9.01 -20.27
CA GLY A 152 -1.69 -9.07 -21.43
C GLY A 152 -1.59 -10.35 -22.28
N ALA A 153 -0.62 -11.23 -22.03
CA ALA A 153 -0.31 -12.37 -22.89
C ALA A 153 -0.72 -13.75 -22.33
N THR A 154 -1.25 -13.82 -21.11
CA THR A 154 -1.63 -15.10 -20.50
C THR A 154 -3.14 -15.13 -20.19
N TYR A 155 -3.78 -16.27 -20.45
CA TYR A 155 -5.23 -16.54 -20.40
C TYR A 155 -6.05 -16.23 -21.66
N THR A 156 -5.58 -16.70 -22.82
CA THR A 156 -6.49 -17.26 -23.83
C THR A 156 -6.30 -18.78 -23.84
N SER A 157 -7.21 -19.49 -23.18
CA SER A 157 -7.56 -20.86 -23.53
C SER A 157 -8.97 -21.17 -23.04
#